data_AF-A0A9D5SLF5-F1
#
_entry.id   AF-A0A9D5SLF5-F1
#
_cell.length_a   1.000
_cell.length_b   1.000
_cell.length_c   1.000
_cell.angle_alpha   90.00
_cell.angle_beta   90.00
_cell.angle_gamma   90.00
#
_symmetry.space_group_name_H-M   'P 1'
#
loop_
_entity.id
_entity.type
_entity.pdbx_description
1 polymer ?
#
loop_
_entity_poly.entity_id
_entity_poly.type
_entity_poly.pdbx_seq_one_letter_code
_entity_poly.pdbx_strand_id
1 'polypeptide(L)'
;MQCFLLRSNSFSIFFPSLCFEFRRGNSLQSVSFPENSFFIHLQQRYSTERSLTSMSLFVIADLHLSSDQSKSMEVFGARWTDYMKKLETNWNAVVSPTDTVVLPGDISWSLHLKDSEDDFRFLDSLNGQKLVGKGNHDFWFSTNAKVTAFWREHGFDSLHILYNNAFLTDSCVVCGSRGWFTEEEQQKTKDVVDYAKIINREVIRLRMSLKEAVRLQKEDGKGLPLVAFLHFPPVWGEFVCREILDVLHEFNIKTCYFGHIHGAYAAPQKTTFEGIEFTLCAADYLRFTPIPVSIS
;
A
#
# COMPACT_ATOMS: atom_id res chain seq x y z
N MET A 1 -30.84 -4.61 21.90
CA MET A 1 -30.87 -5.38 23.17
C MET A 1 -30.49 -6.82 22.83
N GLN A 2 -29.46 -7.36 23.50
CA GLN A 2 -29.04 -8.78 23.59
C GLN A 2 -28.46 -9.54 22.37
N CYS A 3 -27.12 -9.51 22.29
CA CYS A 3 -26.16 -10.63 22.45
C CYS A 3 -26.53 -12.12 22.21
N PHE A 4 -25.58 -12.76 21.48
CA PHE A 4 -24.98 -14.11 21.60
C PHE A 4 -25.76 -15.37 21.19
N LEU A 5 -25.24 -16.07 20.16
CA LEU A 5 -24.60 -17.40 20.22
C LEU A 5 -24.58 -18.04 18.83
N LEU A 6 -23.40 -18.22 18.23
CA LEU A 6 -23.21 -19.25 17.19
C LEU A 6 -22.02 -20.12 17.55
N ARG A 7 -22.33 -21.41 17.61
CA ARG A 7 -21.51 -22.52 18.06
C ARG A 7 -20.39 -22.83 17.09
N SER A 8 -19.29 -23.28 17.67
CA SER A 8 -18.24 -24.08 17.05
C SER A 8 -18.79 -25.32 16.36
N ASN A 9 -18.34 -25.60 15.15
CA ASN A 9 -18.37 -26.94 14.56
C ASN A 9 -16.99 -27.24 13.98
N SER A 10 -16.28 -28.09 14.72
CA SER A 10 -15.06 -28.76 14.32
C SER A 10 -15.36 -29.78 13.23
N PHE A 11 -14.60 -29.78 12.13
CA PHE A 11 -14.52 -30.92 11.23
C PHE A 11 -13.07 -31.40 11.18
N SER A 12 -12.86 -32.57 11.78
CA SER A 12 -11.65 -33.36 11.69
C SER A 12 -11.63 -34.09 10.36
N ILE A 13 -10.62 -33.83 9.52
CA ILE A 13 -10.36 -34.63 8.32
C ILE A 13 -9.23 -35.61 8.65
N PHE A 14 -9.59 -36.89 8.70
CA PHE A 14 -8.66 -38.02 8.77
C PHE A 14 -8.05 -38.25 7.39
N PHE A 15 -6.71 -38.33 7.31
CA PHE A 15 -6.01 -38.97 6.19
C PHE A 15 -5.25 -40.20 6.70
N PRO A 16 -5.34 -41.35 6.02
CA PRO A 16 -4.65 -42.56 6.43
C PRO A 16 -3.16 -42.49 6.08
N SER A 17 -2.39 -43.09 6.98
CA SER A 17 -0.94 -43.20 7.03
C SER A 17 -0.34 -43.90 5.81
N LEU A 18 0.63 -43.27 5.16
CA LEU A 18 1.70 -43.99 4.47
C LEU A 18 2.98 -43.83 5.30
N CYS A 19 3.37 -44.93 5.95
CA CYS A 19 4.69 -45.09 6.56
C CYS A 19 5.76 -45.11 5.46
N PHE A 20 6.70 -44.17 5.52
CA PHE A 20 8.08 -44.45 5.16
C PHE A 20 8.94 -44.22 6.39
N GLU A 21 9.50 -45.33 6.90
CA GLU A 21 10.55 -45.34 7.90
C GLU A 21 11.82 -44.72 7.31
N PHE A 22 12.31 -43.64 7.91
CA PHE A 22 13.73 -43.34 7.93
C PHE A 22 14.17 -43.07 9.38
N ARG A 23 15.06 -43.94 9.88
CA ARG A 23 15.62 -43.86 11.22
C ARG A 23 16.66 -42.72 11.32
N ARG A 24 16.50 -41.97 12.41
CA ARG A 24 17.49 -41.31 13.29
C ARG A 24 18.58 -40.42 12.67
N GLY A 25 18.55 -39.17 13.13
CA GLY A 25 19.76 -38.45 13.52
C GLY A 25 19.84 -37.02 13.00
N ASN A 26 19.24 -36.07 13.72
CA ASN A 26 19.90 -34.85 14.21
C ASN A 26 18.86 -33.81 14.61
N SER A 27 19.11 -33.17 15.75
CA SER A 27 18.35 -32.05 16.29
C SER A 27 18.16 -30.95 15.26
N LEU A 28 16.91 -30.65 14.90
CA LEU A 28 16.56 -29.39 14.26
C LEU A 28 16.63 -28.31 15.33
N GLN A 29 17.75 -27.59 15.39
CA GLN A 29 17.78 -26.28 16.00
C GLN A 29 16.85 -25.37 15.19
N SER A 30 15.85 -24.79 15.84
CA SER A 30 15.12 -23.65 15.32
C SER A 30 16.12 -22.50 15.14
N VAL A 31 16.53 -22.22 13.92
CA VAL A 31 17.27 -20.99 13.61
C VAL A 31 16.26 -19.86 13.58
N SER A 32 16.11 -19.17 14.70
CA SER A 32 15.48 -17.86 14.73
C SER A 32 16.46 -16.85 14.12
N PHE A 33 16.10 -16.28 12.98
CA PHE A 33 16.80 -15.09 12.50
C PHE A 33 16.38 -13.91 13.39
N PRO A 34 17.32 -13.21 14.06
CA PRO A 34 16.96 -12.07 14.87
C PRO A 34 16.36 -10.97 13.99
N GLU A 35 15.22 -10.43 14.42
CA GLU A 35 14.48 -9.34 13.76
C GLU A 35 15.38 -8.13 13.41
N ASN A 36 16.47 -7.95 14.15
CA ASN A 36 17.47 -6.90 13.92
C ASN A 36 18.25 -7.02 12.60
N SER A 37 18.37 -8.20 11.98
CA SER A 37 19.28 -8.34 10.82
C SER A 37 18.76 -7.63 9.56
N PHE A 38 17.44 -7.60 9.34
CA PHE A 38 16.84 -6.91 8.19
C PHE A 38 16.93 -5.39 8.33
N PHE A 39 16.63 -4.87 9.53
CA PHE A 39 16.70 -3.43 9.84
C PHE A 39 18.13 -2.90 9.70
N ILE A 40 19.11 -3.64 10.24
CA ILE A 40 20.52 -3.27 10.12
C ILE A 40 20.95 -3.28 8.65
N HIS A 41 20.50 -4.24 7.84
CA HIS A 41 20.88 -4.31 6.42
C HIS A 41 20.27 -3.19 5.56
N LEU A 42 19.00 -2.83 5.76
CA LEU A 42 18.40 -1.68 5.10
C LEU A 42 19.13 -0.40 5.51
N GLN A 43 19.28 -0.17 6.82
CA GLN A 43 19.91 1.03 7.35
C GLN A 43 21.36 1.17 6.89
N GLN A 44 22.13 0.07 6.85
CA GLN A 44 23.52 0.08 6.38
C GLN A 44 23.65 0.32 4.88
N ARG A 45 22.78 -0.28 4.04
CA ARG A 45 22.77 0.00 2.59
C ARG A 45 22.37 1.44 2.29
N TYR A 46 21.34 1.98 2.94
CA TYR A 46 20.90 3.36 2.69
C TYR A 46 21.85 4.41 3.26
N SER A 47 22.52 4.12 4.38
CA SER A 47 23.46 5.08 4.99
C SER A 47 24.77 5.21 4.20
N THR A 48 25.12 4.23 3.35
CA THR A 48 26.39 4.25 2.58
C THR A 48 26.24 4.82 1.16
N GLU A 49 25.04 4.90 0.60
CA GLU A 49 24.79 5.39 -0.78
C GLU A 49 24.19 6.80 -0.85
N ARG A 50 23.93 7.45 0.30
CA ARG A 50 23.28 8.76 0.31
C ARG A 50 24.24 9.87 -0.12
N SER A 51 24.19 10.25 -1.39
CA SER A 51 24.59 11.61 -1.81
C SER A 51 23.71 12.60 -1.04
N LEU A 52 24.33 13.57 -0.36
CA LEU A 52 23.67 14.58 0.49
C LEU A 52 22.71 15.53 -0.27
N THR A 53 22.35 15.23 -1.52
CA THR A 53 21.67 16.14 -2.45
C THR A 53 20.48 15.55 -3.21
N SER A 54 20.13 14.27 -3.07
CA SER A 54 18.99 13.67 -3.79
C SER A 54 17.84 13.37 -2.84
N MET A 55 16.66 13.95 -3.11
CA MET A 55 15.42 13.61 -2.41
C MET A 55 15.01 12.20 -2.82
N SER A 56 14.88 11.29 -1.85
CA SER A 56 14.50 9.91 -2.13
C SER A 56 12.97 9.75 -2.13
N LEU A 57 12.49 8.83 -2.97
CA LEU A 57 11.08 8.46 -3.03
C LEU A 57 10.88 7.14 -2.31
N PHE A 58 9.95 7.10 -1.36
CA PHE A 58 9.54 5.92 -0.61
C PHE A 58 8.08 5.57 -0.87
N VAL A 59 7.67 4.39 -0.45
CA VAL A 59 6.29 3.90 -0.56
C VAL A 59 5.93 2.97 0.59
N ILE A 60 4.69 3.09 1.05
CA ILE A 60 4.01 2.16 1.96
C ILE A 60 2.50 2.37 1.80
N ALA A 61 1.71 1.29 1.84
CA ALA A 61 0.25 1.33 1.74
C ALA A 61 -0.40 0.76 3.01
N ASP A 62 -1.72 0.92 3.13
CA ASP A 62 -2.53 0.21 4.12
C ASP A 62 -2.12 0.50 5.57
N LEU A 63 -1.97 1.79 5.90
CA LEU A 63 -1.62 2.22 7.25
C LEU A 63 -2.76 1.93 8.24
N HIS A 64 -4.01 1.99 7.79
CA HIS A 64 -5.21 1.70 8.59
C HIS A 64 -5.21 2.42 9.94
N LEU A 65 -4.85 3.70 9.94
CA LEU A 65 -4.77 4.52 11.14
C LEU A 65 -6.14 4.56 11.84
N SER A 66 -6.10 4.46 13.18
CA SER A 66 -7.23 4.60 14.08
C SER A 66 -6.71 5.18 15.39
N SER A 67 -6.35 6.46 15.37
CA SER A 67 -5.81 7.18 16.54
C SER A 67 -6.82 7.24 17.70
N ASP A 68 -8.11 7.21 17.37
CA ASP A 68 -9.23 7.09 18.32
C ASP A 68 -9.44 5.67 18.86
N GLN A 69 -8.67 4.70 18.36
CA GLN A 69 -8.77 3.26 18.64
C GLN A 69 -10.14 2.63 18.38
N SER A 70 -11.04 3.30 17.66
CA SER A 70 -12.39 2.80 17.41
C SER A 70 -12.39 1.55 16.52
N LYS A 71 -11.37 1.39 15.67
CA LYS A 71 -11.17 0.25 14.76
C LYS A 71 -9.68 -0.12 14.64
N SER A 72 -9.08 -0.54 15.74
CA SER A 72 -7.69 -0.98 15.74
C SER A 72 -7.48 -2.28 14.94
N MET A 73 -6.45 -2.30 14.08
CA MET A 73 -6.03 -3.49 13.35
C MET A 73 -5.36 -4.55 14.24
N GLU A 74 -5.08 -4.26 15.51
CA GLU A 74 -4.48 -5.23 16.45
C GLU A 74 -5.31 -6.52 16.61
N VAL A 75 -6.61 -6.45 16.33
CA VAL A 75 -7.50 -7.61 16.31
C VAL A 75 -7.10 -8.67 15.28
N PHE A 76 -6.28 -8.31 14.28
CA PHE A 76 -5.75 -9.22 13.26
C PHE A 76 -4.44 -9.93 13.68
N GLY A 77 -4.04 -9.78 14.95
CA GLY A 77 -3.00 -10.59 15.58
C GLY A 77 -1.65 -9.90 15.74
N ALA A 78 -0.66 -10.67 16.20
CA ALA A 78 0.61 -10.17 16.72
C ALA A 78 1.39 -9.24 15.77
N ARG A 79 1.23 -9.42 14.45
CA ARG A 79 1.89 -8.56 13.48
C ARG A 79 1.37 -7.12 13.54
N TRP A 80 0.14 -6.89 13.95
CA TRP A 80 -0.46 -5.55 14.08
C TRP A 80 -0.34 -4.95 15.49
N THR A 81 0.04 -5.72 16.51
CA THR A 81 0.26 -5.19 17.88
C THR A 81 1.21 -4.00 17.87
N ASP A 82 0.81 -2.87 18.47
CA ASP A 82 1.57 -1.61 18.50
C ASP A 82 1.93 -1.06 17.11
N TYR A 83 1.11 -1.32 16.07
CA TYR A 83 1.46 -0.96 14.69
C TYR A 83 1.71 0.54 14.47
N MET A 84 0.95 1.43 15.10
CA MET A 84 1.17 2.88 14.97
C MET A 84 2.53 3.29 15.53
N LYS A 85 2.94 2.70 16.66
CA LYS A 85 4.26 2.96 17.27
C LYS A 85 5.40 2.39 16.41
N LYS A 86 5.22 1.18 15.87
CA LYS A 86 6.17 0.58 14.92
C LYS A 86 6.31 1.44 13.67
N LEU A 87 5.18 1.89 13.12
CA LEU A 87 5.12 2.77 11.96
C LEU A 87 5.89 4.06 12.22
N GLU A 88 5.59 4.78 13.29
CA GLU A 88 6.30 6.03 13.65
C GLU A 88 7.80 5.81 13.81
N THR A 89 8.20 4.79 14.57
CA THR A 89 9.62 4.48 14.84
C THR A 89 10.36 4.14 13.56
N ASN A 90 9.81 3.24 12.75
CA ASN A 90 10.46 2.72 11.56
C ASN A 90 10.45 3.74 10.42
N TRP A 91 9.36 4.49 10.25
CA TRP A 91 9.25 5.56 9.27
C TRP A 91 10.30 6.62 9.50
N ASN A 92 10.38 7.16 10.71
CA ASN A 92 11.33 8.23 11.03
C ASN A 92 12.80 7.75 11.05
N ALA A 93 13.04 6.43 11.13
CA ALA A 93 14.37 5.85 11.01
C ALA A 93 14.88 5.78 9.56
N VAL A 94 13.99 5.69 8.55
CA VAL A 94 14.38 5.48 7.15
C VAL A 94 14.05 6.65 6.22
N VAL A 95 13.03 7.45 6.57
CA VAL A 95 12.58 8.62 5.81
C VAL A 95 13.13 9.88 6.48
N SER A 96 13.74 10.76 5.70
CA SER A 96 14.17 12.09 6.17
C SER A 96 13.14 13.17 5.84
N PRO A 97 13.22 14.36 6.50
CA PRO A 97 12.26 15.44 6.26
C PRO A 97 12.18 15.94 4.81
N THR A 98 13.22 15.73 4.01
CA THR A 98 13.28 16.15 2.59
C THR A 98 12.80 15.08 1.62
N ASP A 99 12.56 13.85 2.08
CA ASP A 99 12.12 12.75 1.21
C ASP A 99 10.63 12.85 0.91
N THR A 100 10.18 12.10 -0.09
CA THR A 100 8.76 11.95 -0.42
C THR A 100 8.31 10.51 -0.21
N VAL A 101 7.11 10.29 0.31
CA VAL A 101 6.52 8.98 0.51
C VAL A 101 5.18 8.90 -0.20
N VAL A 102 5.00 7.91 -1.07
CA VAL A 102 3.71 7.63 -1.71
C VAL A 102 2.92 6.67 -0.84
N LEU A 103 1.64 6.98 -0.63
CA LEU A 103 0.69 6.20 0.15
C LEU A 103 -0.46 5.75 -0.74
N PRO A 104 -0.38 4.57 -1.40
CA PRO A 104 -1.34 4.17 -2.45
C PRO A 104 -2.79 3.98 -2.00
N GLY A 105 -3.08 3.90 -0.70
CA GLY A 105 -4.44 3.82 -0.18
C GLY A 105 -4.52 3.21 1.22
N ASP A 106 -5.74 3.20 1.76
CA ASP A 106 -6.14 2.67 3.07
C ASP A 106 -5.35 3.31 4.22
N ILE A 107 -5.55 4.61 4.34
CA ILE A 107 -4.82 5.49 5.26
C ILE A 107 -5.46 5.51 6.63
N SER A 108 -6.78 5.73 6.68
CA SER A 108 -7.54 5.90 7.93
C SER A 108 -8.84 5.12 7.88
N TRP A 109 -9.20 4.53 9.01
CA TRP A 109 -10.50 3.86 9.22
C TRP A 109 -11.68 4.83 9.36
N SER A 110 -11.41 6.13 9.44
CA SER A 110 -12.42 7.14 9.63
C SER A 110 -13.42 7.18 8.47
N LEU A 111 -14.70 7.29 8.83
CA LEU A 111 -15.78 7.35 7.85
C LEU A 111 -15.99 8.74 7.28
N HIS A 112 -15.53 9.78 7.98
CA HIS A 112 -15.76 11.17 7.62
C HIS A 112 -14.48 11.97 7.77
N LEU A 113 -14.21 12.87 6.83
CA LEU A 113 -12.97 13.67 6.79
C LEU A 113 -12.67 14.43 8.08
N LYS A 114 -13.70 14.98 8.73
CA LYS A 114 -13.56 15.67 10.02
C LYS A 114 -13.10 14.75 11.15
N ASP A 115 -13.48 13.47 11.11
CA ASP A 115 -13.21 12.50 12.16
C ASP A 115 -11.83 11.82 11.93
N SER A 116 -11.13 12.15 10.84
CA SER A 116 -9.75 11.71 10.54
C SER A 116 -8.68 12.74 10.93
N GLU A 117 -9.05 13.81 11.65
CA GLU A 117 -8.11 14.87 12.02
C GLU A 117 -6.89 14.33 12.78
N ASP A 118 -7.11 13.50 13.81
CA ASP A 118 -6.01 12.95 14.61
C ASP A 118 -5.12 11.99 13.81
N ASP A 119 -5.71 11.21 12.88
CA ASP A 119 -4.95 10.34 11.97
C ASP A 119 -4.07 11.16 11.01
N PHE A 120 -4.59 12.27 10.47
CA PHE A 120 -3.80 13.16 9.62
C PHE A 120 -2.76 13.95 10.40
N ARG A 121 -3.05 14.32 11.65
CA ARG A 121 -2.06 14.95 12.54
C ARG A 121 -0.91 14.00 12.85
N PHE A 122 -1.21 12.73 13.10
CA PHE A 122 -0.20 11.68 13.22
C PHE A 122 0.59 11.51 11.90
N LEU A 123 -0.09 11.44 10.76
CA LEU A 123 0.58 11.27 9.47
C LEU A 123 1.48 12.46 9.10
N ASP A 124 1.01 13.68 9.36
CA ASP A 124 1.74 14.91 9.07
C ASP A 124 2.99 15.05 9.95
N SER A 125 2.98 14.54 11.18
CA SER A 125 4.13 14.57 12.09
C SER A 125 5.29 13.67 11.68
N LEU A 126 5.05 12.67 10.80
CA LEU A 126 6.10 11.80 10.28
C LEU A 126 7.02 12.54 9.30
N ASN A 127 8.26 12.08 9.12
CA ASN A 127 9.19 12.70 8.17
C ASN A 127 8.70 12.64 6.71
N GLY A 128 9.12 13.63 5.91
CA GLY A 128 8.93 13.68 4.46
C GLY A 128 7.60 14.30 4.01
N GLN A 129 7.47 14.51 2.70
CA GLN A 129 6.21 14.88 2.02
C GLN A 129 5.42 13.61 1.69
N LYS A 130 4.09 13.64 1.79
CA LYS A 130 3.24 12.46 1.59
C LYS A 130 2.31 12.65 0.40
N LEU A 131 2.39 11.76 -0.58
CA LEU A 131 1.47 11.70 -1.71
C LEU A 131 0.38 10.66 -1.41
N VAL A 132 -0.80 11.13 -1.00
CA VAL A 132 -1.88 10.33 -0.41
C VAL A 132 -2.88 9.91 -1.47
N GLY A 133 -2.83 8.63 -1.85
CA GLY A 133 -3.78 7.96 -2.73
C GLY A 133 -5.03 7.48 -1.98
N LYS A 134 -5.97 6.89 -2.74
CA LYS A 134 -7.26 6.42 -2.22
C LYS A 134 -7.31 4.90 -2.20
N GLY A 135 -7.60 4.33 -1.04
CA GLY A 135 -7.98 2.93 -0.89
C GLY A 135 -9.48 2.69 -0.75
N ASN A 136 -9.85 1.43 -0.49
CA ASN A 136 -11.23 0.99 -0.33
C ASN A 136 -11.83 1.26 1.05
N HIS A 137 -10.99 1.42 2.07
CA HIS A 137 -11.38 1.76 3.44
C HIS A 137 -11.36 3.28 3.73
N ASP A 138 -10.79 4.08 2.83
CA ASP A 138 -10.79 5.55 2.93
C ASP A 138 -12.17 6.16 2.57
N PHE A 139 -13.18 5.93 3.40
CA PHE A 139 -14.53 6.49 3.21
C PHE A 139 -14.57 8.02 3.41
N TRP A 140 -13.64 8.56 4.20
CA TRP A 140 -13.40 9.99 4.35
C TRP A 140 -13.02 10.69 3.05
N PHE A 141 -12.47 9.95 2.08
CA PHE A 141 -11.90 10.49 0.85
C PHE A 141 -12.99 11.13 -0.03
N SER A 142 -12.80 12.40 -0.38
CA SER A 142 -13.76 13.17 -1.18
C SER A 142 -13.10 13.81 -2.41
N THR A 143 -13.47 15.04 -2.78
CA THR A 143 -12.81 15.73 -3.89
C THR A 143 -11.46 16.29 -3.43
N ASN A 144 -10.51 16.40 -4.35
CA ASN A 144 -9.19 17.02 -4.11
C ASN A 144 -9.34 18.37 -3.36
N ALA A 145 -10.16 19.28 -3.89
CA ALA A 145 -10.38 20.60 -3.28
C ALA A 145 -10.87 20.54 -1.82
N LYS A 146 -11.75 19.59 -1.46
CA LYS A 146 -12.27 19.47 -0.09
C LYS A 146 -11.21 18.95 0.88
N VAL A 147 -10.48 17.92 0.47
CA VAL A 147 -9.42 17.31 1.30
C VAL A 147 -8.27 18.32 1.49
N THR A 148 -7.83 18.98 0.42
CA THR A 148 -6.77 20.00 0.51
C THR A 148 -7.19 21.22 1.34
N ALA A 149 -8.45 21.66 1.24
CA ALA A 149 -8.96 22.74 2.09
C ALA A 149 -8.92 22.35 3.58
N PHE A 150 -9.37 21.14 3.90
CA PHE A 150 -9.30 20.60 5.25
C PHE A 150 -7.86 20.53 5.77
N TRP A 151 -6.93 19.93 5.01
CA TRP A 151 -5.53 19.87 5.44
C TRP A 151 -4.92 21.25 5.66
N ARG A 152 -5.21 22.23 4.80
CA ARG A 152 -4.76 23.61 4.96
C ARG A 152 -5.33 24.28 6.21
N GLU A 153 -6.63 24.07 6.49
CA GLU A 153 -7.29 24.65 7.67
C GLU A 153 -6.67 24.13 8.99
N HIS A 154 -6.21 22.88 9.00
CA HIS A 154 -5.59 22.24 10.16
C HIS A 154 -4.06 22.33 10.18
N GLY A 155 -3.44 22.96 9.19
CA GLY A 155 -1.98 23.17 9.11
C GLY A 155 -1.17 21.93 8.72
N PHE A 156 -1.76 20.98 8.00
CA PHE A 156 -1.08 19.77 7.54
C PHE A 156 -0.39 20.04 6.19
N ASP A 157 0.78 20.67 6.26
CA ASP A 157 1.50 21.16 5.09
C ASP A 157 2.28 20.07 4.33
N SER A 158 2.48 18.89 4.94
CA SER A 158 3.24 17.80 4.31
C SER A 158 2.38 16.86 3.46
N LEU A 159 1.06 17.04 3.45
CA LEU A 159 0.10 16.12 2.82
C LEU A 159 -0.39 16.65 1.46
N HIS A 160 -0.24 15.83 0.42
CA HIS A 160 -0.67 16.14 -0.94
C HIS A 160 -1.50 15.00 -1.50
N ILE A 161 -2.65 15.31 -2.09
CA ILE A 161 -3.57 14.28 -2.55
C ILE A 161 -3.16 13.78 -3.94
N LEU A 162 -3.04 12.45 -4.09
CA LEU A 162 -2.79 11.76 -5.35
C LEU A 162 -4.13 11.22 -5.88
N TYR A 163 -4.83 12.04 -6.66
CA TYR A 163 -6.14 11.71 -7.21
C TYR A 163 -6.42 12.48 -8.51
N ASN A 164 -6.47 11.74 -9.63
CA ASN A 164 -6.65 12.28 -10.99
C ASN A 164 -5.59 13.33 -11.39
N ASN A 165 -4.42 13.28 -10.76
CA ASN A 165 -3.27 14.15 -10.99
C ASN A 165 -1.99 13.29 -10.99
N ALA A 166 -0.84 13.94 -11.08
CA ALA A 166 0.47 13.33 -10.99
C ALA A 166 1.44 14.29 -10.30
N PHE A 167 2.57 13.77 -9.82
CA PHE A 167 3.62 14.56 -9.18
C PHE A 167 4.97 14.24 -9.81
N LEU A 168 5.76 15.28 -10.04
CA LEU A 168 7.15 15.15 -10.48
C LEU A 168 8.05 14.97 -9.25
N THR A 169 8.98 14.02 -9.30
CA THR A 169 10.07 13.86 -8.33
C THR A 169 11.40 13.92 -9.05
N ASP A 170 12.50 13.94 -8.30
CA ASP A 170 13.86 13.90 -8.85
C ASP A 170 14.14 12.65 -9.70
N SER A 171 13.38 11.57 -9.47
CA SER A 171 13.66 10.25 -10.04
C SER A 171 12.58 9.73 -10.99
N CYS A 172 11.33 10.17 -10.87
CA CYS A 172 10.22 9.69 -11.70
C CYS A 172 9.04 10.68 -11.73
N VAL A 173 8.04 10.36 -12.54
CA VAL A 173 6.71 10.96 -12.44
C VAL A 173 5.76 9.97 -11.75
N VAL A 174 5.28 10.36 -10.58
CA VAL A 174 4.34 9.60 -9.75
C VAL A 174 2.93 9.77 -10.29
N CYS A 175 2.25 8.66 -10.53
CA CYS A 175 0.84 8.61 -10.93
C CYS A 175 0.13 7.48 -10.22
N GLY A 176 -1.20 7.54 -10.12
CA GLY A 176 -1.93 6.52 -9.37
C GLY A 176 -3.43 6.68 -9.37
N SER A 177 -4.09 5.60 -9.00
CA SER A 177 -5.52 5.54 -8.76
C SER A 177 -5.83 4.43 -7.76
N ARG A 178 -7.09 4.32 -7.33
CA ARG A 178 -7.49 3.22 -6.45
C ARG A 178 -7.42 1.87 -7.18
N GLY A 179 -7.78 1.84 -8.47
CA GLY A 179 -7.93 0.60 -9.22
C GLY A 179 -9.15 -0.18 -8.75
N TRP A 180 -9.23 -1.45 -9.14
CA TRP A 180 -10.28 -2.35 -8.69
C TRP A 180 -9.79 -3.79 -8.66
N PHE A 181 -10.13 -4.50 -7.58
CA PHE A 181 -9.90 -5.93 -7.43
C PHE A 181 -11.24 -6.59 -7.15
N THR A 182 -11.62 -7.53 -8.01
CA THR A 182 -12.91 -8.20 -7.88
C THR A 182 -12.71 -9.57 -7.25
N GLU A 183 -13.05 -9.69 -5.97
CA GLU A 183 -13.35 -10.98 -5.34
C GLU A 183 -14.86 -11.13 -5.24
N GLU A 184 -15.53 -11.49 -6.35
CA GLU A 184 -16.99 -11.56 -6.43
C GLU A 184 -17.59 -12.44 -5.32
N GLU A 185 -16.94 -13.56 -5.00
CA GLU A 185 -17.38 -14.50 -3.97
C GLU A 185 -17.28 -13.94 -2.54
N GLN A 186 -16.39 -12.98 -2.30
CA GLN A 186 -16.25 -12.34 -0.98
C GLN A 186 -17.20 -11.17 -0.78
N GLN A 187 -17.72 -10.59 -1.87
CA GLN A 187 -18.59 -9.42 -1.83
C GLN A 187 -20.04 -9.84 -1.58
N LYS A 188 -20.43 -9.90 -0.29
CA LYS A 188 -21.82 -10.13 0.17
C LYS A 188 -22.73 -8.94 -0.13
N THR A 189 -22.91 -8.60 -1.40
CA THR A 189 -23.76 -7.49 -1.84
C THR A 189 -25.22 -7.95 -1.87
N LYS A 190 -26.12 -7.11 -1.35
CA LYS A 190 -27.57 -7.41 -1.30
C LYS A 190 -28.26 -7.17 -2.65
N ASP A 191 -27.67 -6.33 -3.49
CA ASP A 191 -28.22 -5.88 -4.77
C ASP A 191 -27.29 -6.29 -5.92
N VAL A 192 -27.83 -6.33 -7.15
CA VAL A 192 -27.05 -6.58 -8.36
C VAL A 192 -26.04 -5.45 -8.55
N VAL A 193 -24.74 -5.79 -8.51
CA VAL A 193 -23.65 -4.84 -8.73
C VAL A 193 -23.19 -4.93 -10.18
N ASP A 194 -23.18 -3.79 -10.86
CA ASP A 194 -22.57 -3.64 -12.18
C ASP A 194 -21.06 -3.40 -12.02
N TYR A 195 -20.31 -4.49 -11.93
CA TYR A 195 -18.85 -4.47 -11.78
C TYR A 195 -18.15 -3.80 -12.96
N ALA A 196 -18.65 -3.99 -14.18
CA ALA A 196 -18.10 -3.36 -15.37
C ALA A 196 -18.16 -1.83 -15.28
N LYS A 197 -19.27 -1.27 -14.77
CA LYS A 197 -19.39 0.17 -14.52
C LYS A 197 -18.40 0.69 -13.48
N ILE A 198 -18.08 -0.09 -12.45
CA ILE A 198 -17.09 0.29 -11.44
C ILE A 198 -15.69 0.29 -12.05
N ILE A 199 -15.31 -0.80 -12.73
CA ILE A 199 -14.01 -0.94 -13.40
C ILE A 199 -13.83 0.20 -14.42
N ASN A 200 -14.83 0.48 -15.25
CA ASN A 200 -14.77 1.57 -16.22
C ASN A 200 -14.51 2.95 -15.59
N ARG A 201 -15.05 3.21 -14.39
CA ARG A 201 -14.78 4.45 -13.66
C ARG A 201 -13.33 4.52 -13.18
N GLU A 202 -12.79 3.41 -12.70
CA GLU A 202 -11.39 3.35 -12.24
C GLU A 202 -10.40 3.40 -13.41
N VAL A 203 -10.74 2.82 -14.56
CA VAL A 203 -10.02 2.99 -15.84
C VAL A 203 -9.94 4.47 -16.23
N ILE A 204 -11.06 5.19 -16.18
CA ILE A 204 -11.09 6.63 -16.51
C ILE A 204 -10.20 7.42 -15.55
N ARG A 205 -10.23 7.11 -14.24
CA ARG A 205 -9.40 7.78 -13.23
C ARG A 205 -7.90 7.53 -13.43
N LEU A 206 -7.53 6.27 -13.67
CA LEU A 206 -6.16 5.90 -13.97
C LEU A 206 -5.65 6.64 -15.21
N ARG A 207 -6.44 6.66 -16.29
CA ARG A 207 -6.12 7.41 -17.51
C ARG A 207 -5.95 8.91 -17.26
N MET A 208 -6.78 9.53 -16.41
CA MET A 208 -6.62 10.95 -16.06
C MET A 208 -5.29 11.20 -15.34
N SER A 209 -4.95 10.39 -14.34
CA SER A 209 -3.67 10.50 -13.63
C SER A 209 -2.47 10.30 -14.56
N LEU A 210 -2.50 9.28 -15.42
CA LEU A 210 -1.44 9.00 -16.38
C LEU A 210 -1.28 10.09 -17.45
N LYS A 211 -2.39 10.69 -17.92
CA LYS A 211 -2.32 11.84 -18.84
C LYS A 211 -1.61 13.04 -18.20
N GLU A 212 -1.90 13.34 -16.94
CA GLU A 212 -1.17 14.38 -16.20
C GLU A 212 0.30 14.01 -16.01
N ALA A 213 0.61 12.73 -15.77
CA ALA A 213 1.99 12.27 -15.65
C ALA A 213 2.78 12.46 -16.96
N VAL A 214 2.19 12.11 -18.10
CA VAL A 214 2.78 12.36 -19.42
C VAL A 214 2.95 13.85 -19.69
N ARG A 215 2.00 14.69 -19.25
CA ARG A 215 2.10 16.15 -19.38
C ARG A 215 3.30 16.68 -18.58
N LEU A 216 3.41 16.33 -17.30
CA LEU A 216 4.54 16.72 -16.44
C LEU A 216 5.89 16.19 -16.94
N GLN A 217 5.94 14.95 -17.43
CA GLN A 217 7.14 14.37 -18.02
C GLN A 217 7.62 15.17 -19.23
N LYS A 218 6.70 15.67 -20.07
CA LYS A 218 7.05 16.45 -21.25
C LYS A 218 7.52 17.87 -20.92
N GLU A 219 6.89 18.49 -19.92
CA GLU A 219 7.18 19.88 -19.54
C GLU A 219 8.46 19.99 -18.71
N ASP A 220 8.57 19.21 -17.62
CA ASP A 220 9.58 19.42 -16.58
C ASP A 220 10.39 18.14 -16.25
N GLY A 221 9.86 16.96 -16.59
CA GLY A 221 10.44 15.65 -16.24
C GLY A 221 11.03 14.87 -17.40
N LYS A 222 11.63 15.53 -18.40
CA LYS A 222 11.99 14.88 -19.67
C LYS A 222 12.93 13.70 -19.45
N GLY A 223 12.49 12.51 -19.86
CA GLY A 223 13.25 11.26 -19.75
C GLY A 223 13.09 10.53 -18.41
N LEU A 224 12.41 11.13 -17.43
CA LEU A 224 12.07 10.43 -16.19
C LEU A 224 10.98 9.38 -16.44
N PRO A 225 11.07 8.17 -15.90
CA PRO A 225 10.04 7.15 -16.08
C PRO A 225 8.76 7.50 -15.33
N LEU A 226 7.64 6.97 -15.81
CA LEU A 226 6.36 7.02 -15.10
C LEU A 226 6.27 5.80 -14.19
N VAL A 227 5.89 6.01 -12.93
CA VAL A 227 5.69 4.94 -11.95
C VAL A 227 4.26 5.00 -11.45
N ALA A 228 3.55 3.87 -11.55
CA ALA A 228 2.16 3.76 -11.13
C ALA A 228 2.05 3.27 -9.67
N PHE A 229 1.13 3.87 -8.92
CA PHE A 229 0.81 3.50 -7.55
C PHE A 229 -0.68 3.23 -7.47
N LEU A 230 -1.04 1.97 -7.23
CA LEU A 230 -2.43 1.53 -7.16
C LEU A 230 -2.77 1.04 -5.76
N HIS A 231 -4.01 1.19 -5.32
CA HIS A 231 -4.42 0.49 -4.09
C HIS A 231 -4.60 -0.99 -4.37
N PHE A 232 -5.51 -1.29 -5.30
CA PHE A 232 -5.79 -2.65 -5.74
C PHE A 232 -4.78 -3.12 -6.80
N PRO A 233 -4.21 -4.33 -6.66
CA PRO A 233 -3.37 -4.89 -7.72
C PRO A 233 -4.21 -5.20 -8.96
N PRO A 234 -3.74 -4.84 -10.18
CA PRO A 234 -4.36 -5.33 -11.41
C PRO A 234 -4.00 -6.80 -11.69
N VAL A 235 -2.97 -7.34 -11.03
CA VAL A 235 -2.52 -8.72 -11.14
C VAL A 235 -2.16 -9.24 -9.75
N TRP A 236 -2.79 -10.34 -9.31
CA TRP A 236 -2.44 -11.02 -8.06
C TRP A 236 -2.84 -12.50 -8.10
N GLY A 237 -1.87 -13.40 -7.95
CA GLY A 237 -2.11 -14.83 -8.18
C GLY A 237 -2.64 -15.08 -9.59
N GLU A 238 -3.80 -15.72 -9.69
CA GLU A 238 -4.49 -15.97 -10.97
C GLU A 238 -5.41 -14.81 -11.41
N PHE A 239 -5.63 -13.81 -10.55
CA PHE A 239 -6.46 -12.65 -10.90
C PHE A 239 -5.72 -11.73 -11.86
N VAL A 240 -6.40 -11.33 -12.94
CA VAL A 240 -5.94 -10.33 -13.90
C VAL A 240 -7.09 -9.41 -14.29
N CYS A 241 -7.00 -8.13 -13.93
CA CYS A 241 -7.89 -7.08 -14.44
C CYS A 241 -7.31 -6.50 -15.74
N ARG A 242 -7.81 -7.00 -16.87
CA ARG A 242 -7.33 -6.60 -18.20
C ARG A 242 -7.57 -5.13 -18.49
N GLU A 243 -8.70 -4.58 -18.07
CA GLU A 243 -9.05 -3.20 -18.35
C GLU A 243 -8.08 -2.20 -17.71
N ILE A 244 -7.59 -2.49 -16.50
CA ILE A 244 -6.57 -1.67 -15.84
C ILE A 244 -5.19 -1.94 -16.42
N LEU A 245 -4.85 -3.22 -16.68
CA LEU A 245 -3.56 -3.61 -17.22
C LEU A 245 -3.31 -3.02 -18.62
N ASP A 246 -4.33 -3.02 -19.49
CA ASP A 246 -4.26 -2.46 -20.84
C ASP A 246 -3.98 -0.94 -20.80
N VAL A 247 -4.48 -0.23 -19.79
CA VAL A 247 -4.15 1.18 -19.57
C VAL A 247 -2.67 1.32 -19.18
N LEU A 248 -2.15 0.48 -18.28
CA LEU A 248 -0.74 0.54 -17.92
C LEU A 248 0.17 0.30 -19.13
N HIS A 249 -0.20 -0.65 -20.00
CA HIS A 249 0.50 -0.92 -21.26
C HIS A 249 0.44 0.26 -22.24
N GLU A 250 -0.73 0.87 -22.43
CA GLU A 250 -0.89 2.03 -23.33
C GLU A 250 0.04 3.19 -22.97
N PHE A 251 0.25 3.41 -21.67
CA PHE A 251 1.14 4.46 -21.16
C PHE A 251 2.57 3.97 -20.91
N ASN A 252 2.91 2.76 -21.35
CA ASN A 252 4.23 2.14 -21.24
C ASN A 252 4.78 2.12 -19.80
N ILE A 253 3.91 1.87 -18.81
CA ILE A 253 4.33 1.69 -17.43
C ILE A 253 5.16 0.42 -17.31
N LYS A 254 6.29 0.50 -16.61
CA LYS A 254 7.18 -0.63 -16.31
C LYS A 254 7.24 -0.99 -14.84
N THR A 255 6.91 -0.04 -13.96
CA THR A 255 6.94 -0.22 -12.52
C THR A 255 5.60 0.19 -11.92
N CYS A 256 5.00 -0.71 -11.14
CA CYS A 256 3.76 -0.49 -10.42
C CYS A 256 3.90 -0.95 -8.96
N TYR A 257 3.52 -0.10 -8.01
CA TYR A 257 3.41 -0.44 -6.60
C TYR A 257 1.95 -0.61 -6.22
N PHE A 258 1.65 -1.56 -5.33
CA PHE A 258 0.28 -1.79 -4.87
C PHE A 258 0.16 -2.20 -3.39
N GLY A 259 -0.96 -1.85 -2.79
CA GLY A 259 -1.33 -2.19 -1.42
C GLY A 259 -2.35 -3.33 -1.35
N HIS A 260 -3.36 -3.18 -0.50
CA HIS A 260 -4.56 -4.02 -0.35
C HIS A 260 -4.35 -5.45 0.16
N ILE A 261 -3.29 -6.14 -0.28
CA ILE A 261 -3.08 -7.54 0.07
C ILE A 261 -2.41 -7.67 1.44
N HIS A 262 -3.19 -8.18 2.40
CA HIS A 262 -2.76 -8.45 3.77
C HIS A 262 -2.57 -9.95 4.04
N GLY A 263 -1.76 -10.29 5.04
CA GLY A 263 -1.61 -11.69 5.49
C GLY A 263 -0.78 -12.60 4.55
N ALA A 264 -0.47 -12.16 3.33
CA ALA A 264 0.27 -12.93 2.33
C ALA A 264 1.80 -12.90 2.55
N TYR A 265 2.27 -13.14 3.76
CA TYR A 265 3.67 -12.89 4.16
C TYR A 265 4.72 -13.79 3.51
N ALA A 266 4.30 -14.93 2.96
CA ALA A 266 5.17 -15.85 2.20
C ALA A 266 5.18 -15.55 0.70
N ALA A 267 4.29 -14.68 0.20
CA ALA A 267 4.25 -14.32 -1.20
C ALA A 267 5.50 -13.50 -1.57
N PRO A 268 6.03 -13.65 -2.80
CA PRO A 268 7.09 -12.79 -3.28
C PRO A 268 6.61 -11.33 -3.29
N GLN A 269 7.43 -10.43 -2.77
CA GLN A 269 7.09 -9.01 -2.73
C GLN A 269 6.92 -8.42 -4.13
N LYS A 270 7.74 -8.90 -5.06
CA LYS A 270 7.88 -8.38 -6.41
C LYS A 270 7.60 -9.50 -7.40
N THR A 271 6.76 -9.20 -8.37
CA THR A 271 6.42 -10.12 -9.47
C THR A 271 6.48 -9.36 -10.80
N THR A 272 6.63 -10.07 -11.91
CA THR A 272 6.59 -9.48 -13.24
C THR A 272 5.49 -10.14 -14.05
N PHE A 273 4.64 -9.33 -14.67
CA PHE A 273 3.59 -9.80 -15.56
C PHE A 273 3.57 -8.92 -16.81
N GLU A 274 3.68 -9.54 -17.98
CA GLU A 274 3.70 -8.86 -19.30
C GLU A 274 4.72 -7.71 -19.40
N GLY A 275 5.85 -7.82 -18.69
CA GLY A 275 6.91 -6.81 -18.71
C GLY A 275 6.66 -5.60 -17.81
N ILE A 276 5.67 -5.67 -16.91
CA ILE A 276 5.45 -4.72 -15.82
C ILE A 276 5.85 -5.39 -14.51
N GLU A 277 6.67 -4.72 -13.72
CA GLU A 277 7.05 -5.12 -12.38
C GLU A 277 6.02 -4.61 -11.36
N PHE A 278 5.41 -5.52 -10.61
CA PHE A 278 4.43 -5.24 -9.56
C PHE A 278 5.05 -5.50 -8.19
N THR A 279 5.05 -4.49 -7.32
CA THR A 279 5.63 -4.58 -5.97
C THR A 279 4.57 -4.33 -4.90
N LEU A 280 4.36 -5.32 -4.03
CA LEU A 280 3.50 -5.22 -2.85
C LEU A 280 4.15 -4.31 -1.79
N CYS A 281 3.37 -3.35 -1.30
CA CYS A 281 3.81 -2.37 -0.29
C CYS A 281 2.84 -2.21 0.90
N ALA A 282 1.96 -3.17 1.16
CA ALA A 282 1.10 -3.16 2.34
C ALA A 282 1.91 -3.10 3.65
N ALA A 283 1.49 -2.28 4.61
CA ALA A 283 2.27 -1.99 5.82
C ALA A 283 2.59 -3.24 6.65
N ASP A 284 1.64 -4.16 6.83
CA ASP A 284 1.87 -5.39 7.58
C ASP A 284 2.84 -6.33 6.86
N TYR A 285 2.83 -6.36 5.53
CA TYR A 285 3.84 -7.08 4.73
C TYR A 285 5.23 -6.50 4.96
N LEU A 286 5.35 -5.17 4.93
CA LEU A 286 6.60 -4.41 5.10
C LEU A 286 7.06 -4.27 6.56
N ARG A 287 6.33 -4.84 7.52
CA ARG A 287 6.59 -4.65 8.97
C ARG A 287 6.59 -3.17 9.38
N PHE A 288 5.69 -2.39 8.79
CA PHE A 288 5.47 -0.97 9.07
C PHE A 288 6.69 -0.10 8.78
N THR A 289 7.51 -0.48 7.80
CA THR A 289 8.69 0.28 7.38
C THR A 289 8.54 0.71 5.92
N PRO A 290 8.53 2.02 5.61
CA PRO A 290 8.57 2.49 4.23
C PRO A 290 9.78 1.93 3.49
N ILE A 291 9.58 1.56 2.23
CA ILE A 291 10.66 1.10 1.35
C ILE A 291 10.90 2.14 0.26
N PRO A 292 12.12 2.27 -0.27
CA PRO A 292 12.35 3.17 -1.39
C PRO A 292 11.79 2.58 -2.67
N VAL A 293 11.35 3.50 -3.52
CA VAL A 293 10.89 3.21 -4.87
C VAL A 293 12.11 2.94 -5.73
N SER A 294 12.19 1.71 -6.23
CA SER A 294 13.22 1.27 -7.17
C SER A 294 12.69 1.41 -8.58
N ILE A 295 13.44 2.09 -9.42
CA ILE A 295 13.09 2.33 -10.82
C ILE A 295 13.96 1.41 -11.65
N SER A 296 13.32 0.59 -12.50
CA SER A 296 14.00 -0.32 -13.44
C SER A 296 14.23 0.32 -14.79
#